data_AF-A0A6V7VGE2-F1
#
_entry.id   AF-A0A6V7VGE2-F1
#
_cell.length_a   1.000
_cell.length_b   1.000
_cell.length_c   1.000
_cell.angle_alpha   90.00
_cell.angle_beta   90.00
_cell.angle_gamma   90.00
#
_symmetry.space_group_name_H-M   'P 1'
#
loop_
_entity.id
_entity.type
_entity.pdbx_description
1 polymer ?
#
loop_
_entity_poly.entity_id
_entity_poly.type
_entity_poly.pdbx_seq_one_letter_code
_entity_poly.pdbx_strand_id
1 'polypeptide(L)' 'MFEQKYMEEAQNGKIKIVDSSPECFKAMLEYFYSGEIDKKTIEKYSEDLFSIAHKYEVKQLMEICENYMAANIDAEKL' A
#
# COMPACT_ATOMS: atom_id res chain seq x y z
N MET A 1 8.97 -4.63 -12.55
CA MET A 1 7.82 -4.26 -13.42
C MET A 1 8.27 -3.37 -14.57
N PHE A 2 8.88 -2.21 -14.33
CA PHE A 2 9.21 -1.23 -15.38
C PHE A 2 10.39 -1.59 -16.30
N GLU A 3 11.30 -2.46 -15.87
CA GLU A 3 12.48 -2.84 -16.66
C GLU A 3 12.24 -4.01 -17.63
N GLN A 4 11.06 -4.63 -17.57
CA GLN A 4 10.70 -5.82 -18.35
C GLN A 4 10.28 -5.44 -19.78
N LYS A 5 11.26 -5.17 -20.66
CA LYS A 5 11.06 -4.63 -22.03
C LYS A 5 10.03 -5.36 -22.92
N TYR A 6 9.76 -6.64 -22.65
CA TYR A 6 8.86 -7.47 -23.44
C TYR A 6 7.43 -7.56 -22.88
N MET A 7 7.16 -6.94 -21.73
CA MET A 7 5.81 -6.90 -21.16
C MET A 7 4.98 -5.75 -21.74
N GLU A 8 3.67 -5.96 -21.88
CA GLU A 8 2.74 -4.96 -22.41
C GLU A 8 2.78 -3.67 -21.59
N GLU A 9 2.95 -3.77 -20.28
CA GLU A 9 3.03 -2.63 -19.37
C GLU A 9 4.23 -1.74 -19.68
N ALA A 10 5.37 -2.32 -20.01
CA ALA A 10 6.59 -1.58 -20.36
C ALA A 10 6.50 -0.95 -21.76
N GLN A 11 5.81 -1.61 -22.70
CA GLN A 11 5.62 -1.10 -24.06
C GLN A 11 4.59 0.03 -24.11
N ASN A 12 3.50 -0.10 -23.35
CA ASN A 12 2.40 0.86 -23.34
C ASN A 12 2.57 1.98 -22.30
N GLY A 13 3.52 1.83 -21.37
CA GLY A 13 3.71 2.74 -20.24
C GLY A 13 2.49 2.80 -19.31
N LYS A 14 1.71 1.71 -19.23
CA LYS A 14 0.46 1.63 -18.47
C LYS A 14 0.44 0.37 -17.62
N ILE A 15 0.17 0.53 -16.33
CA ILE A 15 -0.02 -0.59 -15.40
C ILE A 15 -1.48 -0.61 -14.99
N LYS A 16 -2.15 -1.75 -15.16
CA LYS A 16 -3.53 -1.96 -14.70
C LYS A 16 -3.50 -2.59 -13.31
N ILE A 17 -4.14 -1.91 -12.36
CA ILE A 17 -4.27 -2.37 -10.97
C ILE A 17 -5.73 -2.80 -10.79
N VAL A 18 -5.94 -4.02 -10.31
CA VAL A 18 -7.27 -4.66 -10.27
C VAL A 18 -7.67 -5.14 -8.88
N ASP A 19 -6.72 -5.20 -7.96
CA ASP A 19 -6.82 -5.82 -6.64
C ASP A 19 -6.56 -4.81 -5.51
N SER A 20 -6.75 -3.53 -5.80
CA SER A 20 -6.69 -2.44 -4.83
C SER A 20 -7.76 -1.41 -5.13
N SER A 21 -8.32 -0.81 -4.08
CA SER A 21 -9.13 0.40 -4.22
C SER A 21 -8.27 1.57 -4.73
N PRO A 22 -8.86 2.54 -5.47
CA PRO A 22 -8.17 3.75 -5.88
C PRO A 22 -7.63 4.55 -4.69
N GLU A 23 -8.36 4.59 -3.58
CA GLU A 23 -8.00 5.31 -2.36
C GLU A 23 -6.75 4.71 -1.71
N CYS A 24 -6.71 3.38 -1.57
CA CYS A 24 -5.56 2.69 -0.98
C CYS A 24 -4.31 2.85 -1.87
N PHE A 25 -4.47 2.68 -3.19
CA PHE A 25 -3.33 2.87 -4.10
C PHE A 25 -2.83 4.31 -4.12
N LYS A 26 -3.74 5.30 -4.05
CA LYS A 26 -3.37 6.72 -3.93
C LYS A 26 -2.56 6.99 -2.67
N ALA A 27 -2.95 6.41 -1.54
CA ALA A 27 -2.20 6.55 -0.29
C ALA A 27 -0.77 5.97 -0.38
N MET A 28 -0.61 4.79 -1.01
CA MET A 28 0.72 4.23 -1.25
C MET A 28 1.56 5.07 -2.22
N LEU A 29 0.93 5.64 -3.27
CA LEU A 29 1.59 6.59 -4.16
C LEU A 29 2.06 7.84 -3.40
N GLU A 30 1.20 8.44 -2.58
CA GLU A 30 1.55 9.60 -1.76
C GLU A 30 2.74 9.27 -0.86
N TYR A 31 2.73 8.12 -0.20
CA TYR A 31 3.84 7.62 0.60
C TYR A 31 5.15 7.49 -0.20
N PHE A 32 5.12 7.02 -1.45
CA PHE A 32 6.33 6.97 -2.29
C PHE A 32 6.94 8.34 -2.57
N TYR A 33 6.12 9.39 -2.64
CA TYR A 33 6.60 10.74 -2.95
C TYR A 33 6.93 11.57 -1.70
N SER A 34 6.24 11.34 -0.59
CA SER A 34 6.43 12.12 0.65
C SER A 34 7.29 11.39 1.69
N GLY A 35 7.32 10.07 1.69
CA GLY A 35 7.84 9.24 2.79
C GLY A 35 6.94 9.23 4.03
N GLU A 36 5.75 9.84 3.96
CA GLU A 36 4.84 10.03 5.08
C GLU A 36 3.45 9.47 4.74
N ILE A 37 2.72 9.05 5.77
CA ILE A 37 1.33 8.61 5.63
C ILE A 37 0.47 9.23 6.72
N ASP A 38 -0.68 9.76 6.33
CA ASP A 38 -1.59 10.41 7.26
C ASP A 38 -2.19 9.42 8.26
N LYS A 39 -2.36 9.86 9.50
CA LYS A 39 -2.89 9.04 10.59
C LYS A 39 -4.28 8.49 10.27
N LYS A 40 -5.19 9.29 9.71
CA LYS A 40 -6.54 8.85 9.36
C LYS A 40 -6.52 7.82 8.23
N THR A 41 -5.54 7.92 7.34
CA THR A 41 -5.35 6.97 6.24
C THR A 41 -4.93 5.60 6.78
N ILE A 42 -3.95 5.53 7.69
CA ILE A 42 -3.60 4.28 8.38
C ILE A 42 -4.81 3.74 9.16
N GLU A 43 -5.47 4.58 9.95
CA GLU A 43 -6.61 4.16 10.79
C GLU A 43 -7.71 3.50 9.96
N LYS A 44 -7.98 4.03 8.76
CA LYS A 44 -9.04 3.55 7.88
C LYS A 44 -8.63 2.40 6.97
N TYR A 45 -7.36 2.34 6.55
CA TYR A 45 -6.92 1.45 5.47
C TYR A 45 -5.75 0.54 5.86
N SER A 46 -5.40 0.39 7.14
CA SER A 46 -4.23 -0.38 7.58
C SER A 46 -4.10 -1.78 6.97
N GLU A 47 -5.18 -2.55 6.91
CA GLU A 47 -5.18 -3.91 6.31
C GLU A 47 -4.98 -3.88 4.78
N ASP A 48 -5.70 -3.00 4.08
CA ASP A 48 -5.58 -2.85 2.62
C ASP A 48 -4.21 -2.31 2.23
N LEU A 49 -3.69 -1.33 2.99
CA LEU A 49 -2.37 -0.73 2.81
C LEU A 49 -1.28 -1.76 3.02
N PHE A 50 -1.40 -2.59 4.07
CA PHE A 50 -0.49 -3.69 4.29
C PHE A 50 -0.50 -4.66 3.10
N SER A 51 -1.69 -5.02 2.60
CA SER A 51 -1.85 -5.94 1.48
C SER A 51 -1.17 -5.44 0.20
N ILE A 52 -1.33 -4.15 -0.14
CA ILE A 52 -0.66 -3.59 -1.32
C ILE A 52 0.83 -3.33 -1.08
N ALA A 53 1.22 -2.91 0.12
CA ALA A 53 2.62 -2.73 0.48
C ALA A 53 3.38 -4.06 0.39
N HIS A 54 2.77 -5.15 0.82
CA HIS A 54 3.31 -6.50 0.68
C HIS A 54 3.41 -6.92 -0.80
N LYS A 55 2.36 -6.68 -1.61
CA LYS A 55 2.37 -7.00 -3.04
C LYS A 55 3.48 -6.27 -3.81
N TYR A 56 3.74 -5.01 -3.48
CA TYR A 56 4.76 -4.17 -4.13
C TYR A 56 6.10 -4.14 -3.36
N GLU A 57 6.25 -4.97 -2.33
CA GLU A 57 7.47 -5.13 -1.52
C GLU A 57 7.97 -3.83 -0.85
N VAL A 58 7.04 -2.99 -0.41
CA VAL A 58 7.31 -1.72 0.28
C VAL A 58 7.49 -1.95 1.78
N LYS A 59 8.64 -2.50 2.16
CA LYS A 59 8.91 -2.96 3.54
C LYS A 59 8.60 -1.94 4.63
N GLN A 60 9.02 -0.69 4.47
CA GLN A 60 8.78 0.34 5.49
C GLN A 60 7.28 0.62 5.70
N LEU A 61 6.51 0.63 4.61
CA LEU A 61 5.05 0.82 4.70
C LEU A 61 4.38 -0.39 5.34
N MET A 62 4.88 -1.61 5.08
CA MET A 62 4.42 -2.81 5.76
C MET A 62 4.63 -2.70 7.27
N GLU A 63 5.84 -2.39 7.72
CA GLU A 63 6.18 -2.24 9.14
C GLU A 63 5.31 -1.17 9.82
N ILE A 64 5.04 -0.04 9.14
CA ILE A 64 4.14 1.00 9.65
C ILE A 64 2.72 0.44 9.88
N CYS A 65 2.18 -0.31 8.92
CA CYS A 65 0.84 -0.89 9.03
C CYS A 65 0.80 -2.00 10.11
N GLU A 66 1.82 -2.85 10.16
CA GLU A 66 1.96 -3.92 11.17
C GLU A 66 2.00 -3.34 12.59
N ASN A 67 2.83 -2.33 12.82
CA ASN A 67 2.94 -1.67 14.12
C ASN A 67 1.61 -1.04 14.54
N TYR A 68 0.90 -0.40 13.60
CA TYR A 68 -0.42 0.14 13.87
C TYR A 68 -1.42 -0.96 14.22
N MET A 69 -1.51 -2.03 13.42
CA MET A 69 -2.44 -3.13 13.69
C MET A 69 -2.11 -3.81 15.03
N ALA A 70 -0.84 -4.09 15.30
CA ALA A 70 -0.37 -4.69 16.55
C ALA A 70 -0.74 -3.86 17.77
N ALA A 71 -0.65 -2.53 17.68
CA ALA A 71 -1.04 -1.62 18.77
C ALA A 71 -2.56 -1.56 19.01
N ASN A 72 -3.38 -2.00 18.05
CA ASN A 72 -4.84 -1.93 18.10
C ASN A 72 -5.53 -3.31 18.21
N ILE A 73 -4.76 -4.39 18.41
CA ILE A 73 -5.26 -5.78 18.49
C ILE A 73 -6.26 -6.01 19.65
N ASP A 74 -6.33 -5.13 20.65
CA ASP A 74 -7.18 -5.28 21.85
C ASP A 74 -8.47 -4.42 21.86
N ALA A 75 -8.79 -3.67 20.79
CA ALA A 75 -9.90 -2.71 20.82
C ALA A 75 -11.27 -3.23 20.32
N GLU A 76 -11.33 -4.36 19.60
CA GLU A 76 -12.58 -4.85 18.96
C GLU A 76 -12.92 -6.33 19.24
N LYS A 77 -12.40 -6.92 20.33
CA LYS A 77 -12.73 -8.31 20.72
C LYS A 77 -13.07 -8.52 22.20
N LEU A 78 -13.86 -7.62 22.79
CA LEU A 78 -14.60 -7.86 24.04
C LEU A 78 -16.06 -7.41 23.92
#